data_AF-A0A357CT82-F1
#
_entry.id   AF-A0A357CT82-F1
#
_cell.length_a   1.000
_cell.length_b   1.000
_cell.length_c   1.000
_cell.angle_alpha   90.00
_cell.angle_beta   90.00
_cell.angle_gamma   90.00
#
_symmetry.space_group_name_H-M   'P 1'
#
loop_
_entity.id
_entity.type
_entity.pdbx_description
1 polymer ?
#
loop_
_entity_poly.entity_id
_entity_poly.type
_entity_poly.pdbx_seq_one_letter_code
_entity_poly.pdbx_strand_id
1 'polypeptide(L)'
;FKGQFINIIRSSALGTFMGILPGVGGSAASLIGYSQAKTFSKHPEEFGKGSIEGVVASESANNGLTGGALIPLLSMGIPGDSTTAVLIGAFALQGMQIGPLFIRNNPNLWYSILIGLALCNILMFMIMFFPIKYIARIIYIPKQRLYPVILLMCVVGAYACNYGVMFDVWSLVIFGVLGYLCIKLKLPATPFLIGFILGGDLEKYFVDALKGSNGNLNIFFTRGPIAWVLWLLILGSIVIAIVSEVRDKEKANMAAA
;
A
#
# COMPACT_ATOMS: atom_id res chain seq x y z
N PHE A 1 -10.78 15.35 -22.13
CA PHE A 1 -10.54 15.87 -20.76
C PHE A 1 -10.02 17.32 -20.80
N LYS A 2 -10.80 18.29 -21.29
CA LYS A 2 -10.39 19.71 -21.27
C LYS A 2 -10.74 20.31 -19.89
N GLY A 3 -9.81 21.01 -19.24
CA GLY A 3 -10.05 21.73 -17.98
C GLY A 3 -9.73 20.99 -16.66
N GLN A 4 -9.41 19.69 -16.70
CA GLN A 4 -9.14 18.88 -15.48
C GLN A 4 -7.65 18.75 -15.13
N PHE A 5 -6.77 19.48 -15.82
CA PHE A 5 -5.32 19.35 -15.64
C PHE A 5 -4.86 19.62 -14.20
N ILE A 6 -5.42 20.66 -13.57
CA ILE A 6 -5.15 21.00 -12.17
C ILE A 6 -5.60 19.86 -11.25
N ASN A 7 -6.76 19.25 -11.54
CA ASN A 7 -7.29 18.15 -10.75
C ASN A 7 -6.42 16.89 -10.89
N ILE A 8 -5.88 16.62 -12.08
CA ILE A 8 -4.90 15.54 -12.33
C ILE A 8 -3.65 15.76 -11.49
N ILE A 9 -2.95 16.88 -11.65
CA ILE A 9 -1.68 17.13 -10.95
C ILE A 9 -1.87 17.06 -9.43
N ARG A 10 -2.91 17.73 -8.93
CA ARG A 10 -3.20 17.77 -7.50
C ARG A 10 -3.48 16.38 -6.95
N SER A 11 -4.32 15.60 -7.63
CA SER A 11 -4.69 14.26 -7.18
C SER A 11 -3.52 13.29 -7.31
N SER A 12 -2.72 13.37 -8.37
CA SER A 12 -1.49 12.59 -8.52
C SER A 12 -0.48 12.90 -7.42
N ALA A 13 -0.26 14.17 -7.09
CA ALA A 13 0.64 14.57 -5.99
C ALA A 13 0.15 14.04 -4.64
N LEU A 14 -1.17 14.12 -4.39
CA LEU A 14 -1.81 13.53 -3.22
C LEU A 14 -1.61 12.01 -3.18
N GLY A 15 -1.79 11.35 -4.32
CA GLY A 15 -1.53 9.92 -4.51
C GLY A 15 -0.10 9.54 -4.16
N THR A 16 0.88 10.24 -4.73
CA THR A 16 2.31 10.01 -4.45
C THR A 16 2.61 10.20 -2.97
N PHE A 17 2.08 11.25 -2.35
CA PHE A 17 2.24 11.49 -0.91
C PHE A 17 1.65 10.36 -0.07
N MET A 18 0.43 9.92 -0.40
CA MET A 18 -0.21 8.78 0.27
C MET A 18 0.56 7.47 0.04
N GLY A 19 1.20 7.29 -1.10
CA GLY A 19 2.05 6.13 -1.37
C GLY A 19 3.32 6.10 -0.51
N ILE A 20 3.90 7.26 -0.18
CA ILE A 20 5.05 7.34 0.73
C ILE A 20 4.66 6.88 2.14
N LEU A 21 3.40 7.05 2.53
CA LEU A 21 2.89 6.65 3.84
C LEU A 21 2.66 5.12 3.90
N PRO A 22 3.32 4.40 4.83
CA PRO A 22 3.12 2.96 4.98
C PRO A 22 1.68 2.59 5.33
N GLY A 23 1.14 1.58 4.65
CA GLY A 23 -0.14 0.96 5.00
C GLY A 23 -1.40 1.75 4.61
N VAL A 24 -1.29 2.89 3.92
CA VAL A 24 -2.44 3.71 3.50
C VAL A 24 -3.16 3.08 2.29
N GLY A 25 -2.40 2.54 1.34
CA GLY A 25 -2.95 1.82 0.18
C GLY A 25 -3.69 2.66 -0.87
N GLY A 26 -3.86 2.07 -2.06
CA GLY A 26 -4.49 2.72 -3.22
C GLY A 26 -5.91 3.20 -2.98
N SER A 27 -6.75 2.38 -2.32
CA SER A 27 -8.16 2.72 -2.10
C SER A 27 -8.36 3.95 -1.22
N ALA A 28 -7.53 4.15 -0.19
CA ALA A 28 -7.62 5.34 0.65
C ALA A 28 -7.17 6.60 -0.12
N ALA A 29 -6.09 6.51 -0.89
CA ALA A 29 -5.63 7.61 -1.74
C ALA A 29 -6.70 8.03 -2.76
N SER A 30 -7.34 7.06 -3.42
CA SER A 30 -8.46 7.29 -4.34
C SER A 30 -9.64 7.99 -3.68
N LEU A 31 -10.04 7.55 -2.47
CA LEU A 31 -11.15 8.15 -1.72
C LEU A 31 -10.85 9.58 -1.26
N ILE A 32 -9.62 9.84 -0.82
CA ILE A 32 -9.18 11.17 -0.40
C ILE A 32 -9.11 12.10 -1.62
N GLY A 33 -8.56 11.64 -2.74
CA GLY A 33 -8.57 12.36 -4.01
C GLY A 33 -9.99 12.68 -4.47
N TYR A 34 -10.89 11.70 -4.42
CA TYR A 34 -12.30 11.86 -4.75
C TYR A 34 -13.00 12.89 -3.86
N SER A 35 -12.81 12.80 -2.53
CA SER A 35 -13.43 13.70 -1.55
C SER A 35 -12.91 15.13 -1.70
N GLN A 36 -11.61 15.30 -1.92
CA GLN A 36 -11.02 16.60 -2.18
C GLN A 36 -11.55 17.18 -3.50
N ALA A 37 -11.65 16.39 -4.56
CA ALA A 37 -12.23 16.84 -5.82
C ALA A 37 -13.68 17.29 -5.64
N LYS A 38 -14.48 16.57 -4.85
CA LYS A 38 -15.86 16.97 -4.52
C LYS A 38 -15.93 18.33 -3.83
N THR A 39 -15.09 18.55 -2.82
CA THR A 39 -15.07 19.81 -2.06
C THR A 39 -14.69 21.02 -2.92
N PHE A 40 -13.81 20.84 -3.90
CA PHE A 40 -13.35 21.90 -4.80
C PHE A 40 -14.14 22.00 -6.10
N SER A 41 -15.08 21.09 -6.34
CA SER A 41 -15.88 21.08 -7.56
C SER A 41 -16.88 22.22 -7.55
N LYS A 42 -17.14 22.77 -8.74
CA LYS A 42 -18.28 23.67 -8.97
C LYS A 42 -19.61 22.90 -9.07
N HIS A 43 -19.55 21.58 -9.27
CA HIS A 43 -20.69 20.68 -9.44
C HIS A 43 -20.61 19.47 -8.49
N PRO A 44 -20.60 19.70 -7.16
CA PRO A 44 -20.54 18.62 -6.17
C PRO A 44 -21.72 17.63 -6.25
N GLU A 45 -22.85 18.03 -6.85
CA GLU A 45 -24.06 17.23 -7.06
C GLU A 45 -23.90 16.07 -8.07
N GLU A 46 -22.90 16.14 -8.95
CA GLU A 46 -22.60 15.09 -9.93
C GLU A 46 -21.78 13.92 -9.32
N PHE A 47 -21.21 14.13 -8.14
CA PHE A 47 -20.43 13.12 -7.43
C PHE A 47 -21.36 12.02 -6.90
N GLY A 48 -21.08 10.78 -7.31
CA GLY A 48 -21.90 9.59 -7.03
C GLY A 48 -22.78 9.18 -8.20
N LYS A 49 -22.95 10.05 -9.21
CA LYS A 49 -23.73 9.79 -10.44
C LYS A 49 -22.86 9.54 -11.67
N GLY A 50 -21.54 9.47 -11.50
CA GLY A 50 -20.58 9.31 -12.59
C GLY A 50 -19.80 10.58 -12.96
N SER A 51 -19.67 11.56 -12.04
CA SER A 51 -18.83 12.74 -12.24
C SER A 51 -17.45 12.41 -12.81
N ILE A 52 -17.14 13.04 -13.94
CA ILE A 52 -15.82 12.94 -14.61
C ILE A 52 -14.72 13.44 -13.68
N GLU A 53 -14.97 14.50 -12.90
CA GLU A 53 -13.98 15.06 -11.97
C GLU A 53 -13.61 14.08 -10.85
N GLY A 54 -14.59 13.34 -10.36
CA GLY A 54 -14.40 12.30 -9.36
C GLY A 54 -13.59 11.12 -9.91
N VAL A 55 -13.90 10.66 -11.13
CA VAL A 55 -13.15 9.58 -11.80
C VAL A 55 -11.71 10.01 -12.04
N VAL A 56 -11.50 11.22 -12.60
CA VAL A 56 -10.16 11.75 -12.87
C VAL A 56 -9.35 11.87 -11.58
N ALA A 57 -9.93 12.39 -10.50
CA ALA A 57 -9.22 12.54 -9.24
C ALA A 57 -8.86 11.19 -8.60
N SER A 58 -9.83 10.27 -8.53
CA SER A 58 -9.62 8.93 -7.98
C SER A 58 -8.54 8.16 -8.74
N GLU A 59 -8.61 8.11 -10.07
CA GLU A 59 -7.65 7.37 -10.90
C GLU A 59 -6.27 8.04 -10.93
N SER A 60 -6.20 9.37 -10.92
CA SER A 60 -4.93 10.08 -10.85
C SER A 60 -4.24 9.86 -9.50
N ALA A 61 -4.99 9.86 -8.39
CA ALA A 61 -4.44 9.54 -7.07
C ALA A 61 -3.96 8.10 -6.97
N ASN A 62 -4.74 7.13 -7.46
CA ASN A 62 -4.33 5.73 -7.49
C ASN A 62 -3.03 5.52 -8.30
N ASN A 63 -2.95 6.14 -9.48
CA ASN A 63 -1.76 6.04 -10.33
C ASN A 63 -0.53 6.74 -9.72
N GLY A 64 -0.72 7.87 -9.04
CA GLY A 64 0.37 8.55 -8.32
C GLY A 64 0.92 7.71 -7.16
N LEU A 65 0.06 6.97 -6.47
CA LEU A 65 0.44 6.13 -5.33
C LEU A 65 1.44 5.04 -5.70
N THR A 66 1.30 4.41 -6.86
CA THR A 66 2.16 3.28 -7.28
C THR A 66 3.65 3.64 -7.23
N GLY A 67 4.03 4.81 -7.74
CA GLY A 67 5.42 5.28 -7.68
C GLY A 67 5.85 5.66 -6.26
N GLY A 68 4.97 6.30 -5.49
CA GLY A 68 5.22 6.70 -4.11
C GLY A 68 5.45 5.50 -3.18
N ALA A 69 4.68 4.42 -3.35
CA ALA A 69 4.75 3.21 -2.53
C ALA A 69 6.05 2.41 -2.71
N LEU A 70 6.73 2.57 -3.85
CA LEU A 70 8.04 1.95 -4.09
C LEU A 70 9.17 2.61 -3.30
N ILE A 71 9.02 3.90 -2.92
CA ILE A 71 10.05 4.63 -2.18
C ILE A 71 10.32 3.96 -0.81
N PRO A 72 9.34 3.81 0.11
CA PRO A 72 9.58 3.16 1.40
C PRO A 72 9.89 1.67 1.24
N LEU A 73 9.32 1.00 0.23
CA LEU A 73 9.62 -0.40 -0.07
C LEU A 73 11.11 -0.59 -0.34
N LEU A 74 11.66 0.12 -1.32
CA LEU A 74 13.03 -0.10 -1.78
C LEU A 74 14.07 0.51 -0.84
N SER A 75 13.74 1.60 -0.16
CA SER A 75 14.65 2.29 0.77
C SER A 75 14.63 1.74 2.19
N MET A 76 13.48 1.28 2.69
CA MET A 76 13.33 0.85 4.09
C MET A 76 12.87 -0.60 4.24
N GLY A 77 12.47 -1.27 3.14
CA GLY A 77 11.88 -2.60 3.21
C GLY A 77 10.44 -2.59 3.74
N ILE A 78 9.82 -1.40 3.85
CA ILE A 78 8.50 -1.24 4.45
C ILE A 78 7.47 -1.08 3.32
N PRO A 79 6.46 -1.96 3.22
CA PRO A 79 5.46 -1.88 2.17
C PRO A 79 4.51 -0.70 2.39
N GLY A 80 4.21 0.03 1.32
CA GLY A 80 3.23 1.12 1.31
C GLY A 80 1.78 0.64 1.27
N ASP A 81 1.55 -0.55 0.72
CA ASP A 81 0.23 -1.12 0.48
C ASP A 81 0.28 -2.66 0.34
N SER A 82 -0.86 -3.29 0.07
CA SER A 82 -0.93 -4.74 -0.12
C SER A 82 -0.17 -5.21 -1.38
N THR A 83 -0.07 -4.39 -2.44
CA THR A 83 0.61 -4.80 -3.68
C THR A 83 2.12 -4.78 -3.52
N THR A 84 2.67 -3.77 -2.85
CA THR A 84 4.09 -3.69 -2.50
C THR A 84 4.51 -4.74 -1.47
N ALA A 85 3.61 -5.17 -0.58
CA ALA A 85 3.87 -6.31 0.29
C ALA A 85 4.07 -7.63 -0.50
N VAL A 86 3.30 -7.84 -1.57
CA VAL A 86 3.54 -8.97 -2.49
C VAL A 86 4.89 -8.83 -3.20
N LEU A 87 5.29 -7.60 -3.58
CA LEU A 87 6.62 -7.34 -4.13
C LEU A 87 7.75 -7.71 -3.17
N ILE A 88 7.58 -7.52 -1.84
CA ILE A 88 8.56 -7.99 -0.85
C ILE A 88 8.79 -9.49 -0.98
N GLY A 89 7.70 -10.26 -1.08
CA GLY A 89 7.77 -11.71 -1.31
C GLY A 89 8.47 -12.04 -2.63
N ALA A 90 8.18 -11.30 -3.70
CA ALA A 90 8.84 -11.49 -5.00
C ALA A 90 10.35 -11.21 -4.95
N PHE A 91 10.78 -10.15 -4.26
CA PHE A 91 12.20 -9.85 -4.05
C PHE A 91 12.87 -10.92 -3.19
N ALA A 92 12.21 -11.39 -2.14
CA ALA A 92 12.72 -12.47 -1.29
C ALA A 92 12.91 -13.78 -2.07
N LEU A 93 11.97 -14.13 -2.95
CA LEU A 93 12.10 -15.29 -3.86
C LEU A 93 13.29 -15.17 -4.83
N GLN A 94 13.67 -13.94 -5.19
CA GLN A 94 14.84 -13.67 -6.02
C GLN A 94 16.14 -13.54 -5.20
N GLY A 95 16.09 -13.78 -3.88
CA GLY A 95 17.25 -13.65 -2.99
C GLY A 95 17.70 -12.20 -2.76
N MET A 96 16.84 -11.22 -3.05
CA MET A 96 17.16 -9.81 -2.87
C MET A 96 16.74 -9.30 -1.50
N GLN A 97 17.69 -8.71 -0.78
CA GLN A 97 17.42 -8.04 0.49
C GLN A 97 17.10 -6.56 0.26
N ILE A 98 15.89 -6.19 0.62
CA ILE A 98 15.36 -4.82 0.55
C ILE A 98 15.71 -4.07 1.84
N GLY A 99 15.74 -2.73 1.78
CA GLY A 99 16.04 -1.88 2.94
C GLY A 99 17.13 -0.85 2.66
N PRO A 100 17.68 -0.20 3.70
CA PRO A 100 18.57 0.96 3.53
C PRO A 100 19.82 0.68 2.71
N LEU A 101 20.27 -0.57 2.71
CA LEU A 101 21.44 -1.02 1.96
C LEU A 101 21.12 -1.46 0.53
N PHE A 102 19.86 -1.60 0.14
CA PHE A 102 19.46 -2.12 -1.17
C PHE A 102 20.04 -1.27 -2.31
N ILE A 103 19.86 0.06 -2.24
CA ILE A 103 20.32 0.99 -3.29
C ILE A 103 21.85 0.96 -3.40
N ARG A 104 22.54 0.84 -2.26
CA ARG A 104 24.01 0.78 -2.21
C ARG A 104 24.56 -0.54 -2.74
N ASN A 105 23.92 -1.65 -2.39
CA ASN A 105 24.39 -3.00 -2.74
C ASN A 105 23.96 -3.41 -4.15
N ASN A 106 22.85 -2.86 -4.66
CA ASN A 106 22.27 -3.21 -5.96
C ASN A 106 21.98 -1.96 -6.83
N PRO A 107 22.97 -1.09 -7.09
CA PRO A 107 22.73 0.17 -7.80
C PRO A 107 22.22 -0.04 -9.22
N ASN A 108 22.76 -1.04 -9.94
CA ASN A 108 22.31 -1.37 -11.30
C ASN A 108 20.84 -1.78 -11.31
N LEU A 109 20.44 -2.63 -10.35
CA LEU A 109 19.06 -3.10 -10.26
C LEU A 109 18.10 -1.98 -9.86
N TRP A 110 18.53 -1.09 -8.96
CA TRP A 110 17.80 0.14 -8.65
C TRP A 110 17.52 0.99 -9.90
N TYR A 111 18.56 1.27 -10.72
CA TYR A 111 18.37 2.01 -11.96
C TYR A 111 17.47 1.27 -12.95
N SER A 112 17.60 -0.06 -13.06
CA SER A 112 16.72 -0.89 -13.90
C SER A 112 15.27 -0.83 -13.44
N ILE A 113 14.99 -0.82 -12.13
CA ILE A 113 13.63 -0.65 -11.60
C ILE A 113 13.10 0.73 -11.96
N LEU A 114 13.89 1.80 -11.79
CA LEU A 114 13.44 3.17 -12.11
C LEU A 114 13.12 3.33 -13.60
N ILE A 115 14.01 2.89 -14.47
CA ILE A 115 13.81 2.94 -15.93
C ILE A 115 12.65 2.02 -16.32
N GLY A 116 12.60 0.81 -15.74
CA GLY A 116 11.53 -0.16 -15.94
C GLY A 116 10.17 0.40 -15.53
N LEU A 117 10.08 1.12 -14.41
CA LEU A 117 8.84 1.77 -13.95
C LEU A 117 8.40 2.86 -14.94
N ALA A 118 9.32 3.68 -15.44
CA ALA A 118 9.01 4.68 -16.45
C ALA A 118 8.50 4.01 -17.75
N LEU A 119 9.17 2.96 -18.21
CA LEU A 119 8.77 2.19 -19.40
C LEU A 119 7.42 1.49 -19.18
N CYS A 120 7.21 0.87 -18.02
CA CYS A 120 5.96 0.23 -17.63
C CYS A 120 4.80 1.22 -17.64
N ASN A 121 4.99 2.47 -17.22
CA ASN A 121 3.94 3.49 -17.32
C ASN A 121 3.60 3.84 -18.78
N ILE A 122 4.59 3.91 -19.67
CA ILE A 122 4.36 4.13 -21.10
C ILE A 122 3.61 2.93 -21.72
N LEU A 123 4.05 1.71 -21.41
CA LEU A 123 3.41 0.48 -21.87
C LEU A 123 1.99 0.35 -21.31
N MET A 124 1.79 0.68 -20.04
CA MET A 124 0.48 0.70 -19.39
C MET A 124 -0.45 1.67 -20.09
N PHE A 125 0.03 2.88 -20.41
CA PHE A 125 -0.77 3.83 -21.18
C PHE A 125 -1.17 3.25 -22.55
N MET A 126 -0.25 2.61 -23.27
CA MET A 126 -0.54 1.99 -24.56
C MET A 126 -1.55 0.83 -24.43
N ILE A 127 -1.28 -0.11 -23.51
CA ILE A 127 -2.10 -1.32 -23.30
C ILE A 127 -3.46 -0.97 -22.68
N MET A 128 -3.58 0.11 -21.92
CA MET A 128 -4.88 0.52 -21.41
C MET A 128 -5.64 1.32 -22.47
N PHE A 129 -5.01 2.30 -23.14
CA PHE A 129 -5.73 3.22 -24.02
C PHE A 129 -6.44 2.53 -25.20
N PHE A 130 -5.80 1.56 -25.86
CA PHE A 130 -6.36 0.91 -27.05
C PHE A 130 -7.48 -0.11 -26.74
N PRO A 131 -7.28 -1.11 -25.86
CA PRO A 131 -8.29 -2.12 -25.54
C PRO A 131 -9.13 -1.84 -24.28
N ILE A 132 -9.14 -0.61 -23.71
CA ILE A 132 -9.91 -0.32 -22.47
C ILE A 132 -11.37 -0.81 -22.54
N LYS A 133 -12.01 -0.71 -23.71
CA LYS A 133 -13.40 -1.15 -23.94
C LYS A 133 -13.57 -2.66 -23.75
N TYR A 134 -12.56 -3.45 -24.06
CA TYR A 134 -12.56 -4.90 -23.87
C TYR A 134 -12.15 -5.26 -22.45
N ILE A 135 -11.11 -4.62 -21.91
CA ILE A 135 -10.63 -4.85 -20.54
C ILE A 135 -11.72 -4.51 -19.51
N ALA A 136 -12.46 -3.41 -19.71
CA ALA A 136 -13.56 -3.03 -18.82
C ALA A 136 -14.67 -4.10 -18.72
N ARG A 137 -14.78 -5.01 -19.71
CA ARG A 137 -15.76 -6.11 -19.65
C ARG A 137 -15.41 -7.18 -18.62
N ILE A 138 -14.17 -7.22 -18.13
CA ILE A 138 -13.76 -8.15 -17.05
C ILE A 138 -14.62 -7.94 -15.80
N ILE A 139 -15.12 -6.73 -15.56
CA ILE A 139 -15.99 -6.41 -14.42
C ILE A 139 -17.31 -7.21 -14.47
N TYR A 140 -17.76 -7.63 -15.66
CA TYR A 140 -18.97 -8.47 -15.82
C TYR A 140 -18.72 -9.96 -15.60
N ILE A 141 -17.47 -10.40 -15.40
CA ILE A 141 -17.18 -11.81 -15.14
C ILE A 141 -17.71 -12.14 -13.74
N PRO A 142 -18.61 -13.14 -13.61
CA PRO A 142 -19.16 -13.51 -12.32
C PRO A 142 -18.04 -13.99 -11.38
N LYS A 143 -18.08 -13.51 -10.14
CA LYS A 143 -17.08 -13.85 -9.10
C LYS A 143 -16.94 -15.36 -8.88
N GLN A 144 -18.02 -16.11 -9.09
CA GLN A 144 -18.06 -17.57 -9.02
C GLN A 144 -17.13 -18.25 -10.03
N ARG A 145 -16.83 -17.62 -11.16
CA ARG A 145 -15.85 -18.12 -12.14
C ARG A 145 -14.47 -17.52 -11.93
N LEU A 146 -14.41 -16.26 -11.50
CA LEU A 146 -13.16 -15.54 -11.30
C LEU A 146 -12.32 -16.13 -10.15
N TYR A 147 -12.94 -16.38 -8.99
CA TYR A 147 -12.21 -16.86 -7.81
C TYR A 147 -11.58 -18.25 -7.97
N PRO A 148 -12.25 -19.27 -8.55
CA PRO A 148 -11.61 -20.56 -8.79
C PRO A 148 -10.38 -20.47 -9.70
N VAL A 149 -10.42 -19.63 -10.74
CA VAL A 149 -9.27 -19.42 -11.64
C VAL A 149 -8.11 -18.77 -10.89
N ILE A 150 -8.38 -17.76 -10.06
CA ILE A 150 -7.36 -17.12 -9.21
C ILE A 150 -6.76 -18.15 -8.25
N LEU A 151 -7.59 -18.93 -7.56
CA LEU A 151 -7.14 -19.97 -6.63
C LEU A 151 -6.27 -21.01 -7.33
N LEU A 152 -6.66 -21.44 -8.53
CA LEU A 152 -5.87 -22.38 -9.33
C LEU A 152 -4.50 -21.80 -9.69
N MET A 153 -4.46 -20.54 -10.15
CA MET A 153 -3.19 -19.85 -10.45
C MET A 153 -2.31 -19.69 -9.20
N CYS A 154 -2.91 -19.38 -8.05
CA CYS A 154 -2.23 -19.28 -6.77
C CYS A 154 -1.62 -20.63 -6.33
N VAL A 155 -2.39 -21.72 -6.43
CA VAL A 155 -1.92 -23.08 -6.10
C VAL A 155 -0.79 -23.52 -7.02
N VAL A 156 -0.93 -23.30 -8.33
CA VAL A 156 0.13 -23.60 -9.31
C VAL A 156 1.38 -22.77 -9.04
N GLY A 157 1.22 -21.48 -8.72
CA GLY A 157 2.33 -20.59 -8.36
C GLY A 157 3.08 -21.07 -7.12
N ALA A 158 2.36 -21.38 -6.03
CA ALA A 158 2.97 -21.90 -4.80
C ALA A 158 3.70 -23.22 -5.03
N TYR A 159 3.12 -24.14 -5.82
CA TYR A 159 3.77 -25.39 -6.16
C TYR A 159 5.05 -25.18 -7.00
N ALA A 160 5.03 -24.23 -7.93
CA ALA A 160 6.16 -23.96 -8.82
C ALA A 160 7.33 -23.23 -8.13
N CYS A 161 7.07 -22.43 -7.09
CA CYS A 161 8.09 -21.59 -6.45
C CYS A 161 9.24 -22.39 -5.82
N ASN A 162 8.96 -23.52 -5.17
CA ASN A 162 10.00 -24.38 -4.57
C ASN A 162 10.00 -25.77 -5.20
N TYR A 163 10.08 -25.86 -6.53
CA TYR A 163 10.31 -27.13 -7.25
C TYR A 163 9.35 -28.28 -6.87
N GLY A 164 8.08 -27.97 -6.59
CA GLY A 164 7.05 -28.98 -6.29
C GLY A 164 6.91 -29.34 -4.81
N VAL A 165 7.40 -28.52 -3.88
CA VAL A 165 7.19 -28.73 -2.44
C VAL A 165 5.72 -28.49 -2.08
N MET A 166 5.01 -29.57 -1.70
CA MET A 166 3.58 -29.51 -1.36
C MET A 166 3.29 -28.73 -0.08
N PHE A 167 4.28 -28.54 0.79
CA PHE A 167 4.15 -27.73 2.00
C PHE A 167 3.75 -26.28 1.69
N ASP A 168 4.22 -25.72 0.58
CA ASP A 168 3.88 -24.35 0.17
C ASP A 168 2.42 -24.24 -0.26
N VAL A 169 1.89 -25.29 -0.89
CA VAL A 169 0.47 -25.38 -1.25
C VAL A 169 -0.40 -25.48 0.00
N TRP A 170 0.00 -26.29 0.99
CA TRP A 170 -0.71 -26.37 2.27
C TRP A 170 -0.65 -25.05 3.04
N SER A 171 0.51 -24.40 3.07
CA SER A 171 0.68 -23.08 3.67
C SER A 171 -0.22 -22.05 2.99
N LEU A 172 -0.28 -22.05 1.66
CA LEU A 172 -1.18 -21.19 0.90
C LEU A 172 -2.65 -21.39 1.29
N VAL A 173 -3.11 -22.63 1.42
CA VAL A 173 -4.50 -22.92 1.82
C VAL A 173 -4.76 -22.47 3.25
N ILE A 174 -3.85 -22.77 4.19
CA ILE A 174 -3.99 -22.39 5.60
C ILE A 174 -4.03 -20.85 5.74
N PHE A 175 -3.06 -20.14 5.17
CA PHE A 175 -3.03 -18.67 5.23
C PHE A 175 -4.15 -18.03 4.40
N GLY A 176 -4.62 -18.68 3.33
CA GLY A 176 -5.81 -18.26 2.59
C GLY A 176 -7.08 -18.33 3.44
N VAL A 177 -7.27 -19.41 4.20
CA VAL A 177 -8.38 -19.55 5.16
C VAL A 177 -8.26 -18.54 6.29
N LEU A 178 -7.06 -18.33 6.85
CA LEU A 178 -6.82 -17.29 7.87
C LEU A 178 -7.16 -15.89 7.33
N GLY A 179 -6.76 -15.57 6.10
CA GLY A 179 -7.12 -14.31 5.44
C GLY A 179 -8.63 -14.14 5.28
N TYR A 180 -9.34 -15.21 4.89
CA TYR A 180 -10.80 -15.20 4.82
C TYR A 180 -11.45 -14.97 6.19
N LEU A 181 -10.93 -15.58 7.26
CA LEU A 181 -11.39 -15.35 8.63
C LEU A 181 -11.15 -13.91 9.07
N CYS A 182 -9.99 -13.31 8.77
CA CYS A 182 -9.73 -11.90 9.05
C CYS A 182 -10.78 -10.98 8.41
N ILE A 183 -11.12 -11.22 7.15
CA ILE A 183 -12.17 -10.45 6.44
C ILE A 183 -13.52 -10.61 7.16
N LYS A 184 -13.88 -11.84 7.54
CA LYS A 184 -15.16 -12.13 8.23
C LYS A 184 -15.23 -11.49 9.62
N LEU A 185 -14.10 -11.42 10.32
CA LEU A 185 -13.95 -10.77 11.63
C LEU A 185 -13.78 -9.24 11.52
N LYS A 186 -13.82 -8.67 10.30
CA LYS A 186 -13.56 -7.24 10.02
C LYS A 186 -12.17 -6.79 10.50
N LEU A 187 -11.21 -7.72 10.59
CA LEU A 187 -9.82 -7.41 10.86
C LEU A 187 -9.15 -6.97 9.55
N PRO A 188 -8.44 -5.83 9.55
CA PRO A 188 -7.79 -5.34 8.36
C PRO A 188 -6.59 -6.26 8.03
N ALA A 189 -6.67 -6.96 6.90
CA ALA A 189 -5.63 -7.92 6.50
C ALA A 189 -4.28 -7.24 6.17
N THR A 190 -4.31 -6.02 5.61
CA THR A 190 -3.09 -5.29 5.23
C THR A 190 -2.20 -4.97 6.44
N PRO A 191 -2.69 -4.34 7.54
CA PRO A 191 -1.89 -4.17 8.76
C PRO A 191 -1.34 -5.47 9.35
N PHE A 192 -2.12 -6.56 9.32
CA PHE A 192 -1.65 -7.85 9.80
C PHE A 192 -0.47 -8.36 8.96
N LEU A 193 -0.57 -8.27 7.64
CA LEU A 193 0.49 -8.62 6.71
C LEU A 193 1.76 -7.78 6.95
N ILE A 194 1.60 -6.47 7.15
CA ILE A 194 2.72 -5.56 7.45
C ILE A 194 3.39 -5.97 8.76
N GLY A 195 2.60 -6.23 9.82
CA GLY A 195 3.11 -6.69 11.10
C GLY A 195 3.84 -8.03 11.01
N PHE A 196 3.34 -8.96 10.19
CA PHE A 196 3.99 -10.24 9.94
C PHE A 196 5.35 -10.10 9.25
N ILE A 197 5.43 -9.25 8.22
CA ILE A 197 6.69 -9.01 7.49
C ILE A 197 7.70 -8.27 8.37
N LEU A 198 7.29 -7.19 9.03
CA LEU A 198 8.18 -6.34 9.82
C LEU A 198 8.51 -6.91 11.20
N GLY A 199 7.72 -7.86 11.72
CA GLY A 199 7.86 -8.36 13.09
C GLY A 199 9.24 -8.93 13.39
N GLY A 200 9.79 -9.74 12.47
CA GLY A 200 11.12 -10.31 12.62
C GLY A 200 12.24 -9.27 12.60
N ASP A 201 12.13 -8.28 11.71
CA ASP A 201 13.10 -7.17 11.65
C ASP A 201 13.02 -6.29 12.90
N LEU A 202 11.81 -6.01 13.39
CA LEU A 202 11.59 -5.26 14.62
C LEU A 202 12.25 -5.95 15.82
N GLU A 203 12.02 -7.25 15.99
CA GLU A 203 12.64 -8.02 17.08
C GLU A 203 14.16 -8.01 16.98
N LYS A 204 14.70 -8.23 15.78
CA LYS A 204 16.14 -8.19 15.53
C LYS A 204 16.74 -6.83 15.89
N TYR A 205 16.18 -5.73 15.39
CA TYR A 205 16.69 -4.39 15.67
C TYR A 205 16.52 -4.00 17.15
N PHE A 206 15.45 -4.44 17.80
CA PHE A 206 15.25 -4.25 19.23
C PHE A 206 16.34 -4.95 20.05
N VAL A 207 16.61 -6.23 19.73
CA VAL A 207 17.66 -7.02 20.39
C VAL A 207 19.05 -6.45 20.12
N ASP A 208 19.35 -6.04 18.89
CA ASP A 208 20.62 -5.43 18.51
C ASP A 208 20.86 -4.10 19.25
N ALA A 209 19.82 -3.27 19.39
CA ALA A 209 19.88 -2.02 20.15
C ALA A 209 20.12 -2.26 21.66
N LEU A 210 19.46 -3.27 22.24
CA LEU A 210 19.64 -3.65 23.63
C LEU A 210 21.04 -4.23 23.90
N LYS A 211 21.52 -5.12 23.03
CA LYS A 211 22.89 -5.65 23.13
C LYS A 211 23.92 -4.53 23.02
N GLY A 212 23.74 -3.60 22.09
CA GLY A 212 24.61 -2.44 21.93
C GLY A 212 24.59 -1.44 23.08
N SER A 213 23.63 -1.55 24.01
CA SER A 213 23.48 -0.68 25.18
C SER A 213 23.64 -1.42 26.52
N ASN A 214 24.19 -2.64 26.49
CA ASN A 214 24.33 -3.50 27.68
C ASN A 214 23.00 -3.71 28.43
N GLY A 215 21.89 -3.82 27.69
CA GLY A 215 20.55 -4.05 28.25
C GLY A 215 19.83 -2.78 28.74
N ASN A 216 20.40 -1.59 28.52
CA ASN A 216 19.79 -0.35 28.98
C ASN A 216 18.75 0.20 27.98
N LEU A 217 17.47 0.15 28.35
CA LEU A 217 16.35 0.67 27.57
C LEU A 217 16.42 2.19 27.31
N ASN A 218 17.24 2.93 28.06
CA ASN A 218 17.44 4.36 27.84
C ASN A 218 18.06 4.67 26.46
N ILE A 219 18.61 3.66 25.77
CA ILE A 219 19.17 3.80 24.41
C ILE A 219 18.14 4.35 23.41
N PHE A 220 16.85 4.04 23.59
CA PHE A 220 15.77 4.51 22.71
C PHE A 220 15.46 6.01 22.84
N PHE A 221 15.95 6.66 23.91
CA PHE A 221 15.75 8.10 24.16
C PHE A 221 17.04 8.92 24.04
N THR A 222 18.20 8.26 24.12
CA THR A 222 19.51 8.94 24.20
C THR A 222 20.33 8.91 22.91
N ARG A 223 19.98 8.08 21.92
CA ARG A 223 20.80 7.88 20.70
C ARG A 223 20.83 9.04 19.69
N GLY A 224 20.13 10.14 19.94
CA GLY A 224 20.29 11.39 19.17
C GLY A 224 18.98 12.12 18.86
N PRO A 225 19.05 13.25 18.13
CA PRO A 225 17.90 14.12 17.85
C PRO A 225 16.78 13.44 17.07
N ILE A 226 17.12 12.51 16.16
CA ILE A 226 16.15 11.75 15.35
C ILE A 226 15.24 10.87 16.21
N ALA A 227 15.75 10.28 17.30
CA ALA A 227 14.92 9.48 18.19
C ALA A 227 13.80 10.32 18.83
N TRP A 228 14.13 11.54 19.28
CA TRP A 228 13.16 12.48 19.82
C TRP A 228 12.13 12.92 18.79
N VAL A 229 12.55 13.19 17.55
CA VAL A 229 11.63 13.52 16.45
C VAL A 229 10.67 12.36 16.18
N LEU A 230 11.17 11.12 16.13
CA LEU A 230 10.33 9.94 15.93
C LEU A 230 9.34 9.76 17.09
N TRP A 231 9.78 9.90 18.34
CA TRP A 231 8.88 9.85 19.50
C TRP A 231 7.80 10.93 19.45
N LEU A 232 8.14 12.15 19.07
CA LEU A 232 7.18 13.23 18.89
C LEU A 232 6.17 12.92 17.78
N LEU A 233 6.62 12.35 16.66
CA LEU A 233 5.73 11.94 15.57
C LEU A 233 4.80 10.78 15.98
N ILE A 234 5.31 9.81 16.74
CA ILE A 234 4.50 8.70 17.28
C ILE A 234 3.44 9.23 18.23
N LEU A 235 3.83 10.04 19.21
CA LEU A 235 2.91 10.65 20.17
C LEU A 235 1.90 11.56 19.46
N GLY A 236 2.35 12.39 18.52
CA GLY A 236 1.49 13.23 17.70
C GLY A 236 0.46 12.43 16.90
N SER A 237 0.88 11.33 16.27
CA SER A 237 0.01 10.43 15.53
C SER A 237 -1.07 9.82 16.43
N ILE A 238 -0.69 9.32 17.61
CA ILE A 238 -1.62 8.75 18.60
C ILE A 238 -2.62 9.82 19.09
N VAL A 239 -2.14 11.00 19.45
CA VAL A 239 -2.99 12.10 19.91
C VAL A 239 -3.97 12.53 18.82
N ILE A 240 -3.50 12.70 17.58
CA ILE A 240 -4.38 13.05 16.46
C ILE A 240 -5.43 11.97 16.23
N ALA A 241 -5.05 10.69 16.24
CA ALA A 241 -5.99 9.58 16.05
C ALA A 241 -7.09 9.55 17.13
N ILE A 242 -6.70 9.71 18.40
CA ILE A 242 -7.64 9.76 19.53
C ILE A 242 -8.56 10.98 19.40
N VAL A 243 -8.01 12.17 19.14
CA VAL A 243 -8.79 13.41 19.01
C VAL A 243 -9.73 13.34 17.81
N SER A 244 -9.30 12.78 16.67
CA SER A 244 -10.18 12.60 15.52
C SER A 244 -11.33 11.66 15.83
N GLU A 245 -11.06 10.55 16.52
CA GLU A 245 -12.12 9.59 16.85
C GLU A 245 -13.12 10.14 17.86
N VAL A 246 -12.66 10.94 18.83
CA VAL A 246 -13.55 11.65 19.76
C VAL A 246 -14.40 12.68 19.01
N ARG A 247 -13.81 13.50 18.14
CA ARG A 247 -14.53 14.51 17.35
C ARG A 247 -15.54 13.90 16.37
N ASP A 248 -15.20 12.77 15.77
CA ASP A 248 -16.10 12.07 14.84
C ASP A 248 -17.29 11.45 15.59
N LYS A 249 -17.08 10.91 16.80
CA LYS A 249 -18.15 10.47 17.69
C LYS A 249 -19.05 11.63 18.14
N GLU A 250 -18.47 12.78 18.50
CA GLU A 250 -19.24 13.98 18.87
C GLU A 250 -20.11 14.50 17.72
N LYS A 251 -19.58 14.56 16.49
CA LYS A 251 -20.34 14.95 15.30
C LYS A 251 -21.45 13.97 14.97
N ALA A 252 -21.19 12.67 15.10
CA ALA A 252 -22.21 11.65 14.88
C ALA A 252 -23.36 11.76 15.90
N ASN A 253 -23.04 12.04 17.17
CA ASN A 253 -24.04 12.25 18.22
C ASN A 253 -24.85 13.53 18.02
N MET A 254 -24.22 14.63 17.60
CA MET A 254 -24.93 15.89 17.28
C MET A 254 -25.82 15.79 16.04
N ALA A 255 -25.46 14.96 15.07
CA ALA A 255 -26.29 14.72 13.87
C ALA A 255 -27.46 13.75 14.13
N ALA A 256 -27.40 12.98 15.22
CA ALA A 256 -28.44 12.03 15.63
C ALA A 256 -29.44 12.62 16.64
N ALA A 257 -29.14 13.79 17.22
CA ALA A 257 -30.00 14.55 18.12
C ALA A 257 -30.81 15.61 17.36
#